data_AF-A0A7K3WKK4-F1
#
_entry.id   AF-A0A7K3WKK4-F1
#
_cell.length_a   1.000
_cell.length_b   1.000
_cell.length_c   1.000
_cell.angle_alpha   90.00
_cell.angle_beta   90.00
_cell.angle_gamma   90.00
#
_symmetry.space_group_name_H-M   'P 1'
#
loop_
_entity.id
_entity.type
_entity.pdbx_description
1 polymer ?
#
loop_
_entity_poly.entity_id
_entity_poly.type
_entity_poly.pdbx_seq_one_letter_code
_entity_poly.pdbx_strand_id
1 'polypeptide(L)'
;MPYVLPKGCRLGLKTFGFMEYVIMIAIGVAAFILGAYCFNSIATPIFYTIPRIQKEKAIGNLAKPISMFKLIMVPIVAAIVFVGVMYLAYDYYVDYPWSVFIGFSIALIGVYTKIKSTKGEKEADFLEDYGEYLKKK
;
A
#
# COMPACT_ATOMS: atom_id res chain seq x y z
N MET A 1 22.30 -29.20 28.59
CA MET A 1 21.97 -28.14 27.60
C MET A 1 20.49 -28.25 27.30
N PRO A 2 19.63 -27.33 27.76
CA PRO A 2 18.21 -27.41 27.48
C PRO A 2 17.94 -27.00 26.03
N TYR A 3 17.19 -27.84 25.33
CA TYR A 3 16.75 -27.64 23.96
C TYR A 3 15.81 -26.44 23.88
N VAL A 4 16.21 -25.42 23.11
CA VAL A 4 15.36 -24.28 22.77
C VAL A 4 14.30 -24.78 21.78
N LEU A 5 13.08 -24.95 22.27
CA LEU A 5 11.91 -25.28 21.46
C LEU A 5 11.64 -24.14 20.44
N PRO A 6 11.45 -24.45 19.15
CA PRO A 6 11.06 -23.45 18.17
C PRO A 6 9.67 -22.90 18.52
N LYS A 7 9.47 -21.59 18.31
CA LYS A 7 8.26 -20.81 18.61
C LYS A 7 6.97 -21.25 17.86
N GLY A 8 6.91 -22.47 17.33
CA GLY A 8 5.76 -23.03 16.61
C GLY A 8 4.87 -23.97 17.42
N CYS A 9 5.19 -24.26 18.69
CA CYS A 9 4.35 -25.13 19.53
C CYS A 9 3.30 -24.31 20.32
N ARG A 10 2.39 -23.64 19.60
CA ARG A 10 1.12 -23.14 20.13
C ARG A 10 -0.07 -23.65 19.32
N LEU A 11 0.01 -24.89 18.83
CA LEU A 11 -1.18 -25.65 18.46
C LEU A 11 -1.85 -26.17 19.74
N GLY A 12 -2.50 -25.25 20.45
CA GLY A 12 -3.66 -25.61 21.24
C GLY A 12 -4.80 -25.86 20.26
N LEU A 13 -5.11 -27.13 20.01
CA LEU A 13 -6.43 -27.55 19.53
C LEU A 13 -7.47 -26.89 20.44
N LYS A 14 -7.95 -25.72 20.06
CA LYS A 14 -9.19 -25.15 20.58
C LYS A 14 -10.15 -25.18 19.41
N THR A 15 -11.27 -25.84 19.64
CA THR A 15 -12.53 -25.62 18.92
C THR A 15 -12.63 -24.15 18.53
N PHE A 16 -12.34 -23.83 17.28
CA PHE A 16 -12.43 -22.48 16.76
C PHE A 16 -13.87 -22.00 16.94
N GLY A 17 -14.10 -21.14 17.92
CA GLY A 17 -15.41 -20.52 18.10
C GLY A 17 -15.71 -19.66 16.88
N PHE A 18 -17.00 -19.56 16.49
CA PHE A 18 -17.47 -18.65 15.43
C PHE A 18 -16.85 -17.25 15.54
N MET A 19 -16.63 -16.77 16.77
CA MET A 19 -16.03 -15.47 17.07
C MET A 19 -14.56 -15.34 16.61
N GLU A 20 -13.74 -16.40 16.70
CA GLU A 20 -12.35 -16.37 16.24
C GLU A 20 -12.27 -16.35 14.70
N TYR A 21 -13.16 -17.08 14.02
CA TYR A 21 -13.28 -17.01 12.55
C TYR A 21 -13.66 -15.61 12.06
N VAL A 22 -14.59 -14.94 12.74
CA VAL A 22 -14.99 -13.57 12.42
C VAL A 22 -13.82 -12.60 12.59
N ILE A 23 -13.04 -12.74 13.67
CA ILE A 23 -11.85 -11.92 13.91
C ILE A 23 -10.80 -12.13 12.82
N MET A 24 -10.55 -13.38 12.41
CA MET A 24 -9.62 -13.67 11.31
C MET A 24 -10.06 -13.02 9.99
N ILE A 25 -11.33 -13.17 9.61
CA ILE A 25 -11.86 -12.55 8.39
C ILE A 25 -11.73 -11.02 8.48
N ALA A 26 -12.05 -10.42 9.63
CA ALA A 26 -11.92 -8.97 9.82
C ALA A 26 -10.46 -8.49 9.68
N ILE A 27 -9.50 -9.21 10.25
CA ILE A 27 -8.06 -8.91 10.11
C ILE A 27 -7.63 -9.05 8.65
N GLY A 28 -8.06 -10.10 7.96
CA GLY A 28 -7.76 -10.31 6.53
C GLY A 28 -8.30 -9.19 5.65
N VAL A 29 -9.55 -8.76 5.86
CA VAL A 29 -10.16 -7.64 5.12
C VAL A 29 -9.45 -6.33 5.43
N ALA A 30 -9.14 -6.05 6.71
CA ALA A 30 -8.41 -4.84 7.10
C ALA A 30 -7.01 -4.80 6.47
N ALA A 31 -6.27 -5.92 6.51
CA ALA A 31 -4.97 -6.05 5.88
C ALA A 31 -5.03 -5.86 4.36
N PHE A 32 -6.07 -6.38 3.71
CA PHE A 32 -6.30 -6.20 2.27
C PHE A 32 -6.56 -4.73 1.91
N ILE A 33 -7.45 -4.06 2.64
CA ILE A 33 -7.77 -2.64 2.40
C ILE A 33 -6.54 -1.75 2.66
N LEU A 34 -5.84 -1.96 3.78
CA LEU A 34 -4.61 -1.23 4.10
C LEU A 34 -3.50 -1.49 3.08
N GLY A 35 -3.35 -2.75 2.65
CA GLY A 35 -2.41 -3.12 1.61
C GLY A 35 -2.70 -2.42 0.29
N ALA A 36 -3.95 -2.45 -0.16
CA ALA A 36 -4.39 -1.75 -1.36
C ALA A 36 -4.17 -0.23 -1.27
N TYR A 37 -4.45 0.37 -0.11
CA TYR A 37 -4.19 1.78 0.14
C TYR A 37 -2.69 2.11 0.06
N CYS A 38 -1.84 1.35 0.76
CA CYS A 38 -0.39 1.53 0.72
C CYS A 38 0.15 1.40 -0.71
N PHE A 39 -0.31 0.39 -1.46
CA PHE A 39 0.06 0.24 -2.86
C PHE A 39 -0.37 1.44 -3.71
N ASN A 40 -1.57 1.98 -3.50
CA ASN A 40 -2.01 3.17 -4.22
C ASN A 40 -1.14 4.38 -3.90
N SER A 41 -0.76 4.56 -2.63
CA SER A 41 0.14 5.64 -2.17
C SER A 41 1.57 5.50 -2.70
N ILE A 42 2.05 4.28 -2.97
CA ILE A 42 3.36 4.03 -3.60
C ILE A 42 3.28 4.19 -5.12
N ALA A 43 2.26 3.60 -5.74
CA ALA A 43 2.15 3.52 -7.19
C ALA A 43 1.74 4.86 -7.83
N THR A 44 0.88 5.66 -7.19
CA THR A 44 0.44 6.96 -7.73
C THR A 44 1.60 7.94 -7.96
N PRO A 45 2.54 8.14 -7.02
CA PRO A 45 3.70 9.00 -7.27
C PRO A 45 4.59 8.45 -8.39
N ILE A 46 4.83 7.15 -8.44
CA ILE A 46 5.72 6.51 -9.42
C ILE A 46 5.14 6.59 -10.84
N PHE A 47 3.88 6.18 -11.02
CA PHE A 47 3.28 6.00 -12.34
C PHE A 47 2.55 7.24 -12.87
N TYR A 48 2.18 8.18 -12.01
CA TYR A 48 1.41 9.36 -12.42
C TYR A 48 2.11 10.69 -12.06
N THR A 49 2.42 10.90 -10.77
CA THR A 49 2.90 12.20 -10.29
C THR A 49 4.28 12.57 -10.85
N ILE A 50 5.26 11.67 -10.76
CA ILE A 50 6.61 11.89 -11.31
C ILE A 50 6.58 12.16 -12.82
N PRO A 51 5.95 11.32 -13.68
CA PRO A 51 5.92 11.59 -15.11
C PRO A 51 5.15 12.86 -15.45
N ARG A 52 4.11 13.23 -14.67
CA ARG A 52 3.39 14.49 -14.86
C ARG A 52 4.29 15.69 -14.52
N ILE A 53 5.00 15.68 -13.39
CA ILE A 53 5.94 16.74 -13.01
C ILE A 53 7.04 16.89 -14.07
N GLN A 54 7.57 15.79 -14.59
CA GLN A 54 8.57 15.83 -15.67
C GLN A 54 8.01 16.50 -16.93
N LYS A 55 6.76 16.21 -17.30
CA LYS A 55 6.08 16.90 -18.42
C LYS A 55 5.92 18.39 -18.15
N GLU A 56 5.43 18.77 -16.97
CA GLU A 56 5.26 20.20 -16.62
C GLU A 56 6.60 20.94 -16.57
N LYS A 57 7.68 20.27 -16.14
CA LYS A 57 9.04 20.81 -16.17
C LYS A 57 9.54 21.00 -17.61
N ALA A 58 9.29 20.04 -18.49
CA ALA A 58 9.66 20.13 -19.91
C ALA A 58 8.92 21.25 -20.65
N ILE A 59 7.66 21.53 -20.25
CA ILE A 59 6.84 22.63 -20.82
C ILE A 59 7.20 23.99 -20.18
N GLY A 60 8.07 24.02 -19.17
CA GLY A 60 8.44 25.24 -18.45
C GLY A 60 7.31 25.82 -17.60
N ASN A 61 6.35 24.98 -17.21
CA ASN A 61 5.16 25.37 -16.44
C ASN A 61 5.38 25.30 -14.92
N LEU A 62 6.53 24.79 -14.45
CA LEU A 62 6.91 24.87 -13.03
C LEU A 62 7.31 26.30 -12.65
N ALA A 63 6.58 26.90 -11.71
CA ALA A 63 6.92 28.18 -11.09
C ALA A 63 7.95 28.00 -9.95
N LYS A 64 7.91 26.86 -9.26
CA LYS A 64 8.82 26.52 -8.15
C LYS A 64 9.27 25.06 -8.24
N PRO A 65 10.50 24.73 -7.78
CA PRO A 65 10.92 23.35 -7.68
C PRO A 65 10.08 22.60 -6.65
N ILE A 66 9.58 21.43 -7.02
CA ILE A 66 8.86 20.53 -6.11
C ILE A 66 9.89 19.80 -5.25
N SER A 67 9.68 19.79 -3.93
CA SER A 67 10.56 19.04 -3.03
C SER A 67 10.40 17.54 -3.25
N MET A 68 11.50 16.88 -3.65
CA MET A 68 11.55 15.41 -3.77
C MET A 68 11.24 14.71 -2.46
N PHE A 69 11.46 15.37 -1.31
CA PHE A 69 11.12 14.84 -0.01
C PHE A 69 9.62 14.59 0.13
N LYS A 70 8.76 15.52 -0.32
CA LYS A 70 7.29 15.33 -0.32
C LYS A 70 6.86 14.14 -1.19
N LEU A 71 7.49 13.99 -2.36
CA LEU A 71 7.21 12.90 -3.30
C LEU A 71 7.58 11.52 -2.79
N ILE A 72 8.65 11.42 -1.99
CA ILE A 72 9.24 10.14 -1.58
C ILE A 72 8.80 9.73 -0.17
N MET A 73 8.53 10.68 0.74
CA MET A 73 8.11 10.38 2.11
C MET A 73 6.84 9.55 2.18
N VAL A 74 5.81 9.91 1.42
CA VAL A 74 4.52 9.20 1.43
C VAL A 74 4.68 7.74 0.99
N PRO A 75 5.35 7.44 -0.14
CA PRO A 75 5.71 6.07 -0.52
C PRO A 75 6.54 5.32 0.53
N ILE A 76 7.52 5.96 1.17
CA ILE A 76 8.37 5.31 2.18
C ILE A 76 7.53 4.92 3.39
N VAL A 77 6.72 5.84 3.93
CA VAL A 77 5.86 5.56 5.08
C VAL A 77 4.86 4.45 4.73
N ALA A 78 4.24 4.52 3.55
CA ALA A 78 3.34 3.49 3.06
C ALA A 78 4.04 2.12 2.91
N ALA A 79 5.30 2.09 2.45
CA ALA A 79 6.07 0.86 2.32
C ALA A 79 6.41 0.24 3.69
N ILE A 80 6.76 1.06 4.68
CA ILE A 80 7.01 0.59 6.06
C ILE A 80 5.73 -0.01 6.64
N VAL A 81 4.59 0.69 6.50
CA VAL A 81 3.28 0.19 6.95
C VAL A 81 2.93 -1.10 6.23
N PHE A 82 3.15 -1.17 4.91
CA PHE A 82 2.91 -2.37 4.12
C PHE A 82 3.69 -3.58 4.62
N VAL A 83 5.00 -3.41 4.88
CA VAL A 83 5.85 -4.49 5.43
C VAL A 83 5.36 -4.91 6.81
N GLY A 84 4.96 -3.96 7.67
CA GLY A 84 4.39 -4.27 8.98
C GLY A 84 3.08 -5.07 8.89
N VAL A 85 2.18 -4.68 7.99
CA VAL A 85 0.92 -5.40 7.74
C VAL A 85 1.19 -6.80 7.17
N MET A 86 2.13 -6.94 6.23
CA MET A 86 2.53 -8.24 5.71
C MET A 86 3.12 -9.15 6.79
N TYR A 87 3.96 -8.59 7.67
CA TYR A 87 4.55 -9.34 8.77
C TYR A 87 3.48 -9.86 9.75
N LEU A 88 2.54 -8.99 10.14
CA LEU A 88 1.42 -9.39 11.00
C LEU A 88 0.51 -10.42 10.32
N ALA A 89 0.18 -10.23 9.04
CA ALA A 89 -0.62 -11.19 8.29
C ALA A 89 0.09 -12.55 8.15
N TYR A 90 1.40 -12.55 7.95
CA TYR A 90 2.18 -13.79 7.90
C TYR A 90 2.18 -14.52 9.25
N ASP A 91 2.36 -13.80 10.36
CA ASP A 91 2.34 -14.39 11.72
C ASP A 91 0.95 -14.96 12.09
N TYR A 92 -0.12 -14.29 11.66
CA TYR A 92 -1.50 -14.75 11.89
C TYR A 92 -1.94 -15.92 10.99
N TYR A 93 -1.36 -16.04 9.79
CA TYR A 93 -1.69 -17.09 8.81
C TYR A 93 -0.49 -18.00 8.52
N VAL A 94 0.33 -18.32 9.54
CA VAL A 94 1.53 -19.18 9.42
C VAL A 94 1.22 -20.52 8.73
N ASP A 95 0.02 -21.07 8.94
CA ASP A 95 -0.40 -22.34 8.34
C ASP A 95 -0.83 -22.20 6.86
N TYR A 96 -1.09 -20.98 6.39
CA TYR A 96 -1.53 -20.68 5.03
C TYR A 96 -0.80 -19.47 4.43
N PRO A 97 0.54 -19.50 4.31
CA PRO A 97 1.30 -18.34 3.82
C PRO A 97 0.94 -17.99 2.36
N TRP A 98 0.55 -18.98 1.56
CA TRP A 98 0.19 -18.79 0.15
C TRP A 98 -1.08 -17.95 -0.05
N SER A 99 -2.08 -18.05 0.84
CA SER A 99 -3.32 -17.28 0.69
C SER A 99 -3.07 -15.79 0.91
N VAL A 100 -2.15 -15.44 1.81
CA VAL A 100 -1.67 -14.07 2.04
C VAL A 100 -1.05 -13.50 0.75
N PHE A 101 -0.12 -14.24 0.13
CA PHE A 101 0.53 -13.81 -1.13
C PHE A 101 -0.43 -13.66 -2.30
N ILE A 102 -1.38 -14.59 -2.45
CA ILE A 102 -2.39 -14.53 -3.53
C ILE A 102 -3.32 -13.32 -3.32
N GLY A 103 -3.80 -13.11 -2.09
CA GLY A 103 -4.62 -11.95 -1.74
C GLY A 103 -3.93 -10.62 -2.05
N PHE A 104 -2.66 -10.48 -1.66
CA PHE A 104 -1.87 -9.30 -1.99
C PHE A 104 -1.64 -9.12 -3.49
N SER A 105 -1.39 -10.20 -4.23
CA SER A 105 -1.20 -10.13 -5.68
C SER A 105 -2.46 -9.65 -6.40
N ILE A 106 -3.64 -10.11 -5.98
CA ILE A 106 -4.92 -9.64 -6.51
C ILE A 106 -5.14 -8.16 -6.17
N ALA A 107 -4.83 -7.73 -4.95
CA ALA A 107 -4.89 -6.32 -4.56
C ALA A 107 -3.99 -5.45 -5.48
N LEU A 108 -2.78 -5.92 -5.77
CA LEU A 108 -1.80 -5.23 -6.60
C LEU A 108 -2.32 -5.03 -8.04
N ILE A 109 -2.89 -6.08 -8.64
CA ILE A 109 -3.51 -6.02 -9.97
C ILE A 109 -4.74 -5.08 -9.97
N GLY A 110 -5.58 -5.16 -8.94
CA GLY A 110 -6.76 -4.32 -8.79
C GLY A 110 -6.39 -2.83 -8.70
N VAL A 111 -5.40 -2.49 -7.87
CA VAL A 111 -4.88 -1.13 -7.73
C VAL A 111 -4.25 -0.66 -9.05
N TYR A 112 -3.44 -1.47 -9.71
CA TYR A 112 -2.85 -1.12 -11.01
C TYR A 112 -3.92 -0.82 -12.08
N THR A 113 -4.97 -1.63 -12.13
CA THR A 113 -6.08 -1.44 -13.08
C THR A 113 -6.86 -0.18 -12.77
N LYS A 114 -7.16 0.09 -11.49
CA LYS A 114 -7.80 1.33 -11.04
C LYS A 114 -6.95 2.56 -11.39
N ILE A 115 -5.64 2.47 -11.17
CA ILE A 115 -4.69 3.53 -11.49
C ILE A 115 -4.73 3.89 -12.99
N LYS A 116 -4.91 2.91 -13.88
CA LYS A 116 -4.99 3.14 -15.32
C LYS A 116 -6.33 3.75 -15.76
N SER A 117 -7.41 3.39 -15.07
CA SER A 117 -8.78 3.82 -15.40
C SER A 117 -9.06 5.27 -14.99
N THR A 118 -8.57 5.68 -13.82
CA THR A 118 -8.99 6.93 -13.19
C THR A 118 -8.08 8.12 -13.54
N LYS A 119 -8.01 8.52 -14.81
CA LYS A 119 -7.14 9.66 -15.21
C LYS A 119 -7.63 11.02 -14.74
N GLY A 120 -8.96 11.24 -14.68
CA GLY A 120 -9.56 12.53 -14.33
C GLY A 120 -9.45 12.89 -12.85
N GLU A 121 -9.79 11.96 -11.93
CA GLU A 121 -9.69 12.21 -10.48
C GLU A 121 -8.23 12.49 -10.08
N LYS A 122 -7.28 11.78 -10.68
CA LYS A 122 -5.85 12.00 -10.43
C LYS A 122 -5.34 13.36 -10.88
N GLU A 123 -5.98 13.95 -11.88
CA GLU A 123 -5.63 15.30 -12.33
C GLU A 123 -6.14 16.34 -11.34
N ALA A 124 -7.31 16.13 -10.75
CA ALA A 124 -7.81 16.95 -9.65
C ALA A 124 -6.89 16.84 -8.42
N ASP A 125 -6.56 15.61 -7.99
CA ASP A 125 -5.67 15.36 -6.85
C ASP A 125 -4.28 16.00 -7.08
N PHE A 126 -3.74 15.90 -8.30
CA PHE A 126 -2.46 16.51 -8.63
C PHE A 126 -2.49 18.04 -8.58
N LEU A 127 -3.57 18.66 -9.07
CA LEU A 127 -3.71 20.11 -9.03
C LEU A 127 -3.97 20.62 -7.61
N GLU A 128 -4.64 19.84 -6.77
CA GLU A 128 -4.82 20.15 -5.35
C GLU A 128 -3.48 20.10 -4.60
N ASP A 129 -2.71 19.02 -4.76
CA ASP A 129 -1.44 18.82 -4.05
C ASP A 129 -0.27 19.66 -4.60
N TYR A 130 -0.25 19.89 -5.92
CA TYR A 130 0.90 20.49 -6.61
C TYR A 130 0.57 21.77 -7.39
N GLY A 131 -0.68 22.23 -7.40
CA GLY A 131 -1.08 23.44 -8.12
C GLY A 131 -0.32 24.69 -7.69
N GLU A 132 0.12 24.76 -6.43
CA GLU A 132 0.95 25.85 -5.91
C GLU A 132 2.35 25.95 -6.54
N TYR A 133 2.86 24.85 -7.13
CA TYR A 133 4.17 24.79 -7.80
C TYR A 133 4.08 25.07 -9.30
N LEU A 134 2.86 25.11 -9.86
CA LEU A 134 2.61 25.42 -11.26
C LEU A 134 2.44 26.94 -11.43
N LYS A 135 2.77 27.45 -12.62
CA LYS A 135 2.41 28.81 -13.00
C LYS A 135 0.89 28.89 -13.03
N LYS A 136 0.29 29.74 -12.19
CA LYS A 136 -1.14 30.07 -12.29
C LYS A 136 -1.40 30.57 -13.70
N LYS A 137 -2.25 29.86 -14.44
CA LYS A 137 -2.78 30.31 -15.73
C LYS A 137 -3.90 31.31 -15.49
#